data_AF-A0A4Q3W271-F1
#
_entry.id   AF-A0A4Q3W271-F1
#
_cell.length_a   1.000
_cell.length_b   1.000
_cell.length_c   1.000
_cell.angle_alpha   90.00
_cell.angle_beta   90.00
_cell.angle_gamma   90.00
#
_symmetry.space_group_name_H-M   'P 1'
#
loop_
_entity.id
_entity.type
_entity.pdbx_description
1 polymer ?
#
loop_
_entity_poly.entity_id
_entity_poly.type
_entity_poly.pdbx_seq_one_letter_code
_entity_poly.pdbx_strand_id
1 'polypeptide(L)'
;MVVDALAIERLKGSEGDAREAFDAMSEQLRSFLGRYLASRVWNAEAREDAVSRTMVRVWQGRQNVRASDSLGFWAFVARTASFCQREIVHDPNVGRFAEEIPDFEEIPEPDRPYLQALAIASEEHDRLRRAADELWLDATQPSPELERRILAAQLFYIHGTSWEEIVKIVGPLSRDMLDEWLADLGTINAFAFSEVYGDNESICAYLLGCKPEELDRITENARNASSPDGPGGWSQAEVRVIVWRYRNGLASDQILRFSGCDFDKEQLEALFERCRAKLPFQAAACRLLDRLGPMAQEVARSGIWRRLAFQYATVDELPLKQIAERTDPATKALGASVTPGMLNVWLSGGRLYSQLARFITEGR
;
A
#
# COMPACT_ATOMS: atom_id res chain seq x y z
N MET A 1 12.39 5.18 17.39
CA MET A 1 13.14 4.06 17.99
C MET A 1 12.67 2.80 17.27
N VAL A 2 13.58 1.89 16.92
CA VAL A 2 13.23 0.62 16.25
C VAL A 2 12.80 -0.39 17.31
N VAL A 3 11.83 -1.25 17.03
CA VAL A 3 11.53 -2.41 17.88
C VAL A 3 12.73 -3.36 17.83
N ASP A 4 13.65 -3.19 18.78
CA ASP A 4 14.84 -4.03 18.95
C ASP A 4 14.84 -4.70 20.33
N ALA A 5 15.84 -5.55 20.59
CA ALA A 5 15.94 -6.26 21.86
C ALA A 5 16.02 -5.31 23.07
N LEU A 6 16.63 -4.13 22.91
CA LEU A 6 16.74 -3.14 23.98
C LEU A 6 15.39 -2.48 24.27
N ALA A 7 14.63 -2.12 23.23
CA ALA A 7 13.29 -1.58 23.36
C ALA A 7 12.33 -2.59 24.01
N ILE A 8 12.46 -3.88 23.66
CA ILE A 8 11.68 -4.98 24.25
C ILE A 8 12.03 -5.17 25.73
N GLU A 9 13.30 -5.10 26.11
CA GLU A 9 13.70 -5.21 27.51
C GLU A 9 13.25 -3.98 28.33
N ARG A 10 13.35 -2.77 27.77
CA ARG A 10 12.81 -1.55 28.40
C ARG A 10 11.30 -1.64 28.60
N LEU A 11 10.57 -2.23 27.64
CA LEU A 11 9.13 -2.45 27.74
C LEU A 11 8.73 -3.34 28.93
N LYS A 12 9.59 -4.28 29.33
CA LYS A 12 9.39 -5.15 30.50
C LYS A 12 9.82 -4.52 31.83
N GLY A 13 10.54 -3.40 31.76
CA GLY A 13 11.18 -2.72 32.89
C GLY A 13 10.23 -1.95 33.81
N SER A 14 10.77 -0.92 34.47
CA SER A 14 9.99 -0.05 35.35
C SER A 14 8.85 0.63 34.59
N GLU A 15 7.80 1.09 35.27
CA GLU A 15 6.66 1.70 34.59
C GLU A 15 7.05 2.91 33.74
N GLY A 16 8.00 3.72 34.20
CA GLY A 16 8.53 4.86 33.44
C GLY A 16 9.28 4.43 32.17
N ASP A 17 10.20 3.49 32.29
CA ASP A 17 10.98 2.97 31.15
C ASP A 17 10.09 2.24 30.14
N ALA A 18 9.13 1.46 30.64
CA ALA A 18 8.18 0.74 29.83
C ALA A 18 7.28 1.70 29.06
N ARG A 19 6.83 2.78 29.70
CA ARG A 19 5.99 3.79 29.07
C ARG A 19 6.72 4.51 27.95
N GLU A 20 7.94 4.97 28.22
CA GLU A 20 8.77 5.62 27.22
C GLU A 20 9.05 4.70 26.02
N ALA A 21 9.38 3.43 26.28
CA ALA A 21 9.59 2.44 25.24
C ALA A 21 8.32 2.19 24.42
N PHE A 22 7.17 1.98 25.09
CA PHE A 22 5.90 1.71 24.42
C PHE A 22 5.44 2.90 23.57
N ASP A 23 5.51 4.12 24.09
CA ASP A 23 5.12 5.34 23.38
C ASP A 23 6.01 5.53 22.13
N ALA A 24 7.31 5.26 22.24
CA ALA A 24 8.23 5.36 21.12
C ALA A 24 8.13 4.23 20.08
N MET A 25 7.52 3.08 20.44
CA MET A 25 7.17 1.99 19.51
C MET A 25 5.76 2.13 18.92
N SER A 26 4.96 3.06 19.42
CA SER A 26 3.51 3.12 19.16
C SER A 26 3.15 3.29 17.68
N GLU A 27 3.89 4.10 16.94
CA GLU A 27 3.69 4.28 15.50
C GLU A 27 3.98 3.00 14.71
N GLN A 28 5.07 2.31 15.05
CA GLN A 28 5.45 1.04 14.40
C GLN A 28 4.42 -0.05 14.71
N LEU A 29 3.97 -0.13 15.97
CA LEU A 29 2.90 -1.04 16.39
C LEU A 29 1.60 -0.78 15.63
N ARG A 30 1.19 0.48 15.50
CA ARG A 30 -0.02 0.85 14.76
C ARG A 30 0.10 0.53 13.27
N SER A 31 1.24 0.85 12.64
CA SER A 31 1.50 0.52 11.23
C SER A 31 1.45 -0.99 10.98
N PHE A 32 2.12 -1.77 11.84
CA PHE A 32 2.08 -3.23 11.79
C PHE A 32 0.65 -3.76 11.92
N LEU A 33 -0.09 -3.30 12.94
CA LEU A 33 -1.45 -3.75 13.22
C LEU A 33 -2.43 -3.38 12.11
N GLY A 34 -2.32 -2.17 11.56
CA GLY A 34 -3.13 -1.73 10.43
C GLY A 34 -2.99 -2.67 9.23
N ARG A 35 -1.76 -3.01 8.87
CA ARG A 35 -1.45 -3.95 7.77
C ARG A 35 -1.83 -5.39 8.10
N TYR A 36 -1.54 -5.86 9.32
CA TYR A 36 -1.85 -7.21 9.75
C TYR A 36 -3.38 -7.46 9.78
N LEU A 37 -4.16 -6.48 10.22
CA LEU A 37 -5.61 -6.59 10.34
C LEU A 37 -6.37 -6.22 9.06
N ALA A 38 -5.73 -5.56 8.09
CA ALA A 38 -6.37 -5.12 6.84
C ALA A 38 -7.09 -6.24 6.07
N SER A 39 -6.55 -7.46 6.08
CA SER A 39 -7.16 -8.62 5.42
C SER A 39 -8.01 -9.50 6.34
N ARG A 40 -8.04 -9.19 7.65
CA ARG A 40 -8.64 -10.03 8.71
C ARG A 40 -9.88 -9.40 9.34
N VAL A 41 -10.08 -8.09 9.17
CA VAL A 41 -11.23 -7.35 9.71
C VAL A 41 -12.06 -6.80 8.55
N TRP A 42 -13.39 -6.93 8.65
CA TRP A 42 -14.32 -6.72 7.53
C TRP A 42 -14.56 -5.24 7.19
N ASN A 43 -14.17 -4.31 8.05
CA ASN A 43 -14.26 -2.87 7.79
C ASN A 43 -13.21 -2.07 8.60
N ALA A 44 -12.95 -0.83 8.19
CA ALA A 44 -11.92 0.03 8.79
C ALA A 44 -12.22 0.51 10.22
N GLU A 45 -13.50 0.69 10.60
CA GLU A 45 -13.88 1.10 11.96
C GLU A 45 -13.60 -0.01 12.96
N ALA A 46 -14.05 -1.23 12.64
CA ALA A 46 -13.72 -2.43 13.40
C ALA A 46 -12.20 -2.70 13.43
N ARG A 47 -11.46 -2.27 12.40
CA ARG A 47 -10.00 -2.37 12.35
C ARG A 47 -9.34 -1.39 13.32
N GLU A 48 -9.77 -0.13 13.37
CA GLU A 48 -9.28 0.86 14.34
C GLU A 48 -9.60 0.45 15.79
N ASP A 49 -10.79 -0.09 16.02
CA ASP A 49 -11.17 -0.66 17.31
C ASP A 49 -10.25 -1.84 17.68
N ALA A 50 -10.00 -2.74 16.73
CA ALA A 50 -9.09 -3.87 16.92
C ALA A 50 -7.65 -3.40 17.20
N VAL A 51 -7.15 -2.38 16.48
CA VAL A 51 -5.84 -1.78 16.71
C VAL A 51 -5.78 -1.20 18.13
N SER A 52 -6.76 -0.38 18.52
CA SER A 52 -6.80 0.27 19.83
C SER A 52 -6.87 -0.74 20.98
N ARG A 53 -7.75 -1.75 20.89
CA ARG A 53 -7.84 -2.83 21.88
C ARG A 53 -6.54 -3.62 21.96
N THR A 54 -5.90 -3.87 20.82
CA THR A 54 -4.63 -4.59 20.78
C THR A 54 -3.53 -3.79 21.45
N MET A 55 -3.42 -2.48 21.17
CA MET A 55 -2.44 -1.61 21.83
C MET A 55 -2.59 -1.64 23.36
N VAL A 56 -3.82 -1.53 23.86
CA VAL A 56 -4.11 -1.61 25.31
C VAL A 56 -3.68 -2.96 25.88
N ARG A 57 -3.97 -4.07 25.19
CA ARG A 57 -3.63 -5.41 25.67
C ARG A 57 -2.14 -5.73 25.58
N VAL A 58 -1.45 -5.24 24.57
CA VAL A 58 0.02 -5.32 24.48
C VAL A 58 0.64 -4.58 25.66
N TRP A 59 0.14 -3.39 26.00
CA TRP A 59 0.59 -2.64 27.18
C TRP A 59 0.32 -3.38 28.51
N GLN A 60 -0.88 -3.93 28.67
CA GLN A 60 -1.27 -4.68 29.88
C GLN A 60 -0.49 -5.99 30.02
N GLY A 61 -0.26 -6.69 28.91
CA GLY A 61 0.45 -7.97 28.85
C GLY A 61 1.97 -7.85 28.75
N ARG A 62 2.54 -6.64 28.81
CA ARG A 62 3.97 -6.39 28.54
C ARG A 62 4.92 -7.18 29.44
N GLN A 63 4.54 -7.42 30.70
CA GLN A 63 5.35 -8.21 31.64
C GLN A 63 5.37 -9.70 31.32
N ASN A 64 4.42 -10.18 30.51
CA ASN A 64 4.31 -11.57 30.08
C ASN A 64 5.01 -11.82 28.73
N VAL A 65 5.64 -10.80 28.14
CA VAL A 65 6.37 -10.96 26.88
C VAL A 65 7.63 -11.79 27.12
N ARG A 66 7.62 -13.05 26.68
CA ARG A 66 8.79 -13.94 26.75
C ARG A 66 9.79 -13.73 25.61
N ALA A 67 9.42 -12.98 24.57
CA ALA A 67 10.28 -12.75 23.42
C ALA A 67 11.55 -11.98 23.79
N SER A 68 12.70 -12.47 23.33
CA SER A 68 14.02 -11.83 23.45
C SER A 68 14.47 -11.14 22.15
N ASP A 69 13.70 -11.30 21.07
CA ASP A 69 13.98 -10.72 19.76
C ASP A 69 12.75 -10.00 19.17
N SER A 70 13.00 -9.17 18.15
CA SER A 70 11.96 -8.37 17.47
C SER A 70 10.86 -9.25 16.88
N LEU A 71 11.21 -10.35 16.23
CA LEU A 71 10.23 -11.23 15.57
C LEU A 71 9.27 -11.90 16.57
N GLY A 72 9.78 -12.37 17.70
CA GLY A 72 8.97 -12.93 18.77
C GLY A 72 8.04 -11.89 19.39
N PHE A 73 8.47 -10.64 19.49
CA PHE A 73 7.62 -9.54 19.94
C PHE A 73 6.51 -9.23 18.93
N TRP A 74 6.82 -9.11 17.64
CA TRP A 74 5.82 -8.90 16.59
C TRP A 74 4.79 -10.04 16.51
N ALA A 75 5.22 -11.27 16.79
CA ALA A 75 4.31 -12.40 16.93
C ALA A 75 3.39 -12.31 18.15
N PHE A 76 3.89 -11.82 19.28
CA PHE A 76 3.05 -11.51 20.45
C PHE A 76 1.98 -10.46 20.10
N VAL A 77 2.38 -9.40 19.40
CA VAL A 77 1.47 -8.34 18.92
C VAL A 77 0.41 -8.90 17.96
N ALA A 78 0.81 -9.68 16.94
CA ALA A 78 -0.09 -10.29 15.97
C ALA A 78 -1.09 -11.28 16.58
N ARG A 79 -0.65 -12.06 17.57
CA ARG A 79 -1.53 -12.99 18.30
C ARG A 79 -2.55 -12.23 19.16
N THR A 80 -2.11 -11.18 19.85
CA THR A 80 -3.00 -10.28 20.58
C THR A 80 -4.02 -9.64 19.62
N ALA A 81 -3.59 -9.22 18.44
CA ALA A 81 -4.45 -8.66 17.40
C ALA A 81 -5.51 -9.65 16.91
N SER A 82 -5.11 -10.90 16.66
CA SER A 82 -6.03 -11.97 16.24
C SER A 82 -7.08 -12.28 17.31
N PHE A 83 -6.68 -12.24 18.58
CA PHE A 83 -7.62 -12.43 19.69
C PHE A 83 -8.63 -11.28 19.78
N CYS A 84 -8.16 -10.01 19.74
CA CYS A 84 -9.02 -8.84 19.69
C CYS A 84 -9.98 -8.86 18.48
N GLN A 85 -9.49 -9.29 17.31
CA GLN A 85 -10.28 -9.44 16.10
C GLN A 85 -11.41 -10.46 16.30
N ARG A 86 -11.13 -11.64 16.86
CA ARG A 86 -12.16 -12.65 17.16
C ARG A 86 -13.22 -12.14 18.13
N GLU A 87 -12.82 -11.41 19.17
CA GLU A 87 -13.77 -10.80 20.12
C GLU A 87 -14.68 -9.78 19.42
N ILE A 88 -14.12 -8.94 18.55
CA ILE A 88 -14.90 -7.97 17.78
C ILE A 88 -15.87 -8.68 16.82
N VAL A 89 -15.51 -9.84 16.26
CA VAL A 89 -16.41 -10.67 15.43
C VAL A 89 -17.54 -11.31 16.25
N HIS A 90 -17.30 -11.63 17.52
CA HIS A 90 -18.21 -12.45 18.34
C HIS A 90 -19.09 -11.67 19.33
N ASP A 91 -19.01 -10.34 19.40
CA ASP A 91 -19.71 -9.56 20.43
C ASP A 91 -20.72 -8.52 19.87
N PRO A 92 -22.04 -8.66 20.16
CA PRO A 92 -23.03 -7.60 19.96
C PRO A 92 -23.23 -6.62 21.14
N ASN A 93 -22.73 -6.88 22.37
CA ASN A 93 -22.84 -6.04 23.59
C ASN A 93 -22.32 -6.75 24.89
N VAL A 94 -21.03 -7.03 25.07
CA VAL A 94 -20.54 -7.73 26.28
C VAL A 94 -19.39 -7.00 26.97
N GLY A 95 -19.73 -6.42 28.12
CA GLY A 95 -18.78 -6.18 29.20
C GLY A 95 -18.32 -7.48 29.86
N ARG A 96 -17.11 -7.42 30.44
CA ARG A 96 -16.37 -8.47 31.17
C ARG A 96 -15.86 -9.63 30.32
N PHE A 97 -14.58 -9.56 29.94
CA PHE A 97 -13.62 -10.65 30.16
C PHE A 97 -12.21 -10.05 30.27
N ALA A 98 -11.72 -10.02 31.50
CA ALA A 98 -10.30 -10.04 31.79
C ALA A 98 -10.06 -11.45 32.32
N GLU A 99 -9.51 -12.34 31.50
CA GLU A 99 -8.87 -13.57 31.99
C GLU A 99 -8.07 -14.21 30.85
N GLU A 100 -6.76 -14.25 31.08
CA GLU A 100 -5.71 -15.03 30.41
C GLU A 100 -5.49 -14.76 28.91
N ILE A 101 -4.45 -13.94 28.62
CA ILE A 101 -3.66 -14.10 27.40
C ILE A 101 -3.02 -15.49 27.53
N PRO A 102 -3.40 -16.49 26.72
CA PRO A 102 -2.90 -17.84 26.93
C PRO A 102 -1.38 -17.90 26.72
N ASP A 103 -0.73 -18.80 27.45
CA ASP A 103 0.71 -19.02 27.36
C ASP A 103 1.02 -19.64 25.99
N PHE A 104 1.54 -18.84 25.06
CA PHE A 104 1.67 -19.24 23.66
C PHE A 104 3.13 -19.17 23.21
N GLU A 105 3.81 -20.31 23.27
CA GLU A 105 5.25 -20.40 23.04
C GLU A 105 5.67 -20.42 21.56
N GLU A 106 4.79 -20.72 20.60
CA GLU A 106 5.21 -20.83 19.18
C GLU A 106 4.32 -20.10 18.16
N ILE A 107 4.98 -19.56 17.14
CA ILE A 107 4.39 -19.04 15.90
C ILE A 107 4.16 -20.23 14.98
N PRO A 108 2.99 -20.42 14.35
CA PRO A 108 2.89 -21.37 13.25
C PRO A 108 3.94 -21.03 12.18
N GLU A 109 4.88 -21.95 11.90
CA GLU A 109 5.94 -21.77 10.88
C GLU A 109 5.48 -21.14 9.55
N PRO A 110 4.29 -21.45 8.98
CA PRO A 110 3.83 -20.78 7.75
C PRO A 110 3.60 -19.26 7.88
N ASP A 111 3.33 -18.75 9.08
CA ASP A 111 3.06 -17.32 9.32
C ASP A 111 4.33 -16.52 9.64
N ARG A 112 5.44 -17.20 10.00
CA ARG A 112 6.70 -16.55 10.39
C ARG A 112 7.28 -15.62 9.29
N PRO A 113 7.36 -16.02 8.00
CA PRO A 113 7.85 -15.12 6.95
C PRO A 113 6.94 -13.91 6.72
N TYR A 114 5.62 -14.07 6.91
CA TYR A 114 4.67 -12.98 6.79
C TYR A 114 4.84 -11.95 7.92
N LEU A 115 4.96 -12.42 9.17
CA LEU A 115 5.22 -11.56 10.31
C LEU A 115 6.56 -10.85 10.21
N GLN A 116 7.60 -11.54 9.71
CA GLN A 116 8.91 -10.95 9.48
C GLN A 116 8.86 -9.85 8.40
N ALA A 117 8.13 -10.06 7.31
CA ALA A 117 7.94 -9.04 6.29
C ALA A 117 7.21 -7.80 6.82
N LEU A 118 6.19 -7.98 7.66
CA LEU A 118 5.45 -6.88 8.28
C LEU A 118 6.27 -6.14 9.34
N ALA A 119 7.10 -6.86 10.10
CA ALA A 119 8.09 -6.26 11.01
C ALA A 119 9.06 -5.38 10.22
N ILE A 120 9.69 -5.93 9.17
CA ILE A 120 10.57 -5.18 8.25
C ILE A 120 9.81 -4.00 7.62
N ALA A 121 8.56 -4.16 7.22
CA ALA A 121 7.75 -3.08 6.65
C ALA A 121 7.51 -1.92 7.64
N SER A 122 7.46 -2.23 8.94
CA SER A 122 7.18 -1.28 10.01
C SER A 122 8.45 -0.58 10.51
N GLU A 123 9.62 -1.20 10.30
CA GLU A 123 10.93 -0.69 10.73
C GLU A 123 11.74 -0.07 9.57
N GLU A 124 11.68 -0.67 8.38
CA GLU A 124 12.51 -0.38 7.21
C GLU A 124 11.69 -0.37 5.90
N HIS A 125 10.71 0.53 5.80
CA HIS A 125 9.83 0.64 4.62
C HIS A 125 10.60 0.75 3.29
N ASP A 126 11.71 1.49 3.27
CA ASP A 126 12.56 1.65 2.09
C ASP A 126 13.32 0.36 1.70
N ARG A 127 13.65 -0.49 2.67
CA ARG A 127 14.26 -1.80 2.38
C ARG A 127 13.26 -2.74 1.73
N LEU A 128 12.02 -2.74 2.20
CA LEU A 128 10.95 -3.53 1.61
C LEU A 128 10.60 -3.07 0.19
N ARG A 129 10.57 -1.76 -0.05
CA ARG A 129 10.37 -1.18 -1.38
C ARG A 129 11.49 -1.56 -2.34
N ARG A 130 12.76 -1.40 -1.93
CA ARG A 130 13.91 -1.82 -2.73
C ARG A 130 13.88 -3.31 -3.06
N ALA A 131 13.60 -4.17 -2.07
CA ALA A 131 13.47 -5.61 -2.29
C ALA A 131 12.33 -5.95 -3.28
N ALA A 132 11.24 -5.18 -3.26
CA ALA A 132 10.14 -5.36 -4.21
C ALA A 132 10.50 -4.90 -5.63
N ASP A 133 11.26 -3.82 -5.76
CA ASP A 133 11.78 -3.35 -7.04
C ASP A 133 12.80 -4.34 -7.62
N GLU A 134 13.69 -4.88 -6.79
CA GLU A 134 14.65 -5.93 -7.17
C GLU A 134 13.94 -7.21 -7.61
N LEU A 135 13.05 -7.75 -6.78
CA LEU A 135 12.42 -9.06 -7.01
C LEU A 135 11.44 -9.07 -8.20
N TRP A 136 10.71 -7.98 -8.42
CA TRP A 136 9.60 -7.97 -9.39
C TRP A 136 9.82 -7.05 -10.59
N LEU A 137 10.72 -6.08 -10.48
CA LEU A 137 11.06 -5.21 -11.60
C LEU A 137 12.45 -5.54 -12.16
N ASP A 138 13.25 -6.40 -11.53
CA ASP A 138 14.66 -6.63 -11.85
C ASP A 138 15.53 -5.36 -11.67
N ALA A 139 15.07 -4.43 -10.82
CA ALA A 139 15.71 -3.14 -10.62
C ALA A 139 16.73 -3.19 -9.47
N THR A 140 17.95 -3.65 -9.75
CA THR A 140 19.01 -3.87 -8.75
C THR A 140 19.83 -2.63 -8.38
N GLN A 141 19.52 -1.47 -8.95
CA GLN A 141 20.30 -0.26 -8.77
C GLN A 141 19.87 0.49 -7.49
N PRO A 142 20.79 1.22 -6.84
CA PRO A 142 20.42 2.11 -5.74
C PRO A 142 19.38 3.15 -6.18
N SER A 143 18.48 3.56 -5.27
CA SER A 143 17.35 4.47 -5.57
C SER A 143 17.75 5.71 -6.39
N PRO A 144 18.81 6.47 -6.06
CA PRO A 144 19.15 7.67 -6.83
C PRO A 144 19.58 7.37 -8.27
N GLU A 145 20.23 6.24 -8.51
CA GLU A 145 20.62 5.82 -9.86
C GLU A 145 19.42 5.25 -10.62
N LEU A 146 18.56 4.48 -9.95
CA LEU A 146 17.32 3.99 -10.53
C LEU A 146 16.39 5.14 -10.95
N GLU A 147 16.22 6.16 -10.11
CA GLU A 147 15.44 7.36 -10.42
C GLU A 147 15.98 8.10 -11.64
N ARG A 148 17.31 8.22 -11.77
CA ARG A 148 17.96 8.80 -12.97
C ARG A 148 17.68 7.99 -14.23
N ARG A 149 17.75 6.66 -14.13
CA ARG A 149 17.46 5.73 -15.23
C ARG A 149 15.99 5.82 -15.65
N ILE A 150 15.06 5.86 -14.69
CA ILE A 150 13.63 6.05 -14.95
C ILE A 150 13.38 7.40 -15.65
N LEU A 151 13.97 8.50 -15.15
CA LEU A 151 13.83 9.81 -15.78
C LEU A 151 14.37 9.80 -17.23
N ALA A 152 15.52 9.16 -17.46
CA ALA A 152 16.08 9.02 -18.79
C ALA A 152 15.14 8.23 -19.72
N ALA A 153 14.57 7.13 -19.24
CA ALA A 153 13.58 6.34 -19.98
C ALA A 153 12.30 7.13 -20.28
N GLN A 154 11.78 7.92 -19.34
CA GLN A 154 10.63 8.79 -19.56
C GLN A 154 10.91 9.83 -20.65
N LEU A 155 12.04 10.54 -20.55
CA LEU A 155 12.46 11.53 -21.56
C LEU A 155 12.61 10.90 -22.94
N PHE A 156 13.19 9.70 -23.03
CA PHE A 156 13.38 9.01 -24.29
C PHE A 156 12.07 8.45 -24.87
N TYR A 157 11.41 7.54 -24.13
CA TYR A 157 10.25 6.79 -24.64
C TYR A 157 8.98 7.64 -24.70
N ILE A 158 8.70 8.47 -23.70
CA ILE A 158 7.45 9.26 -23.64
C ILE A 158 7.60 10.58 -24.40
N HIS A 159 8.67 11.30 -24.15
CA HIS A 159 8.86 12.67 -24.64
C HIS A 159 9.63 12.74 -25.97
N GLY A 160 10.29 11.67 -26.40
CA GLY A 160 11.08 11.67 -27.64
C GLY A 160 12.26 12.66 -27.59
N THR A 161 12.76 12.95 -26.39
CA THR A 161 13.83 13.91 -26.15
C THR A 161 15.14 13.42 -26.76
N SER A 162 15.92 14.35 -27.33
CA SER A 162 17.23 14.02 -27.90
C SER A 162 18.23 13.59 -26.83
N TRP A 163 19.26 12.83 -27.23
CA TRP A 163 20.29 12.38 -26.28
C TRP A 163 21.01 13.55 -25.62
N GLU A 164 21.36 14.57 -26.40
CA GLU A 164 22.07 15.75 -25.92
C GLU A 164 21.27 16.49 -24.82
N GLU A 165 19.94 16.48 -24.92
CA GLU A 165 19.05 17.07 -23.92
C GLU A 165 18.86 16.17 -22.71
N ILE A 166 18.74 14.85 -22.90
CA ILE A 166 18.65 13.89 -21.80
C ILE A 166 19.88 14.01 -20.90
N VAL A 167 21.10 14.05 -21.46
CA VAL A 167 22.35 14.19 -20.70
C VAL A 167 22.39 15.51 -19.91
N LYS A 168 21.84 16.60 -20.46
CA LYS A 168 21.77 17.89 -19.74
C LYS A 168 20.85 17.83 -18.52
N ILE A 169 19.77 17.05 -18.58
CA ILE A 169 18.77 16.94 -17.52
C ILE A 169 19.16 15.88 -16.48
N VAL A 170 19.51 14.68 -16.94
CA VAL A 170 19.82 13.51 -16.09
C VAL A 170 21.23 13.56 -15.51
N GLY A 171 22.08 14.45 -16.04
CA GLY A 171 23.46 14.65 -15.63
C GLY A 171 24.47 13.92 -16.52
N PRO A 172 25.77 13.99 -16.19
CA PRO A 172 26.83 13.49 -17.05
C PRO A 172 26.74 11.96 -17.21
N LEU A 173 26.62 11.51 -18.46
CA LEU A 173 26.61 10.10 -18.87
C LEU A 173 27.04 9.98 -20.35
N SER A 174 27.67 8.86 -20.72
CA SER A 174 28.07 8.60 -22.11
C SER A 174 26.88 8.11 -22.94
N ARG A 175 27.00 8.16 -24.28
CA ARG A 175 25.97 7.60 -25.17
C ARG A 175 25.76 6.11 -24.92
N ASP A 176 26.85 5.36 -24.82
CA ASP A 176 26.81 3.93 -24.59
C ASP A 176 26.12 3.59 -23.26
N MET A 177 26.35 4.38 -22.20
CA MET A 177 25.65 4.20 -20.92
C MET A 177 24.15 4.46 -21.05
N LEU A 178 23.73 5.49 -21.81
CA LEU A 178 22.30 5.72 -22.00
C LEU A 178 21.66 4.57 -22.78
N ASP A 179 22.30 4.11 -23.85
CA ASP A 179 21.79 3.01 -24.66
C ASP A 179 21.70 1.72 -23.84
N GLU A 180 22.66 1.46 -22.95
CA GLU A 180 22.61 0.36 -21.99
C GLU A 180 21.43 0.51 -21.02
N TRP A 181 21.22 1.70 -20.43
CA TRP A 181 20.09 1.94 -19.53
C TRP A 181 18.74 1.76 -20.22
N LEU A 182 18.60 2.23 -21.46
CA LEU A 182 17.35 2.15 -22.21
C LEU A 182 17.04 0.72 -22.71
N ALA A 183 18.05 -0.15 -22.79
CA ALA A 183 17.90 -1.56 -23.15
C ALA A 183 17.77 -2.49 -21.94
N ASP A 184 18.14 -2.03 -20.74
CA ASP A 184 18.05 -2.77 -19.49
C ASP A 184 16.60 -3.04 -19.08
N LEU A 185 16.25 -4.31 -18.89
CA LEU A 185 14.89 -4.72 -18.53
C LEU A 185 14.48 -4.19 -17.15
N GLY A 186 15.43 -4.10 -16.21
CA GLY A 186 15.21 -3.51 -14.89
C GLY A 186 14.71 -2.07 -14.97
N THR A 187 15.40 -1.28 -15.79
CA THR A 187 15.06 0.11 -16.08
C THR A 187 13.71 0.22 -16.80
N ILE A 188 13.46 -0.60 -17.82
CA ILE A 188 12.20 -0.60 -18.57
C ILE A 188 11.00 -0.96 -17.67
N ASN A 189 11.13 -1.99 -16.84
CA ASN A 189 10.09 -2.41 -15.89
C ASN A 189 9.82 -1.32 -14.84
N ALA A 190 10.86 -0.69 -14.30
CA ALA A 190 10.73 0.39 -13.31
C ALA A 190 10.07 1.64 -13.91
N PHE A 191 10.45 1.99 -15.14
CA PHE A 191 9.78 3.03 -15.91
C PHE A 191 8.31 2.68 -16.15
N ALA A 192 8.01 1.50 -16.68
CA ALA A 192 6.63 1.08 -16.93
C ALA A 192 5.80 1.08 -15.64
N PHE A 193 6.38 0.65 -14.52
CA PHE A 193 5.76 0.73 -13.20
C PHE A 193 5.40 2.17 -12.84
N SER A 194 6.34 3.12 -12.99
CA SER A 194 6.09 4.54 -12.68
C SER A 194 4.99 5.17 -13.55
N GLU A 195 4.80 4.70 -14.78
CA GLU A 195 3.80 5.25 -15.70
C GLU A 195 2.38 4.70 -15.45
N VAL A 196 2.25 3.44 -15.02
CA VAL A 196 0.93 2.84 -14.74
C VAL A 196 0.52 2.92 -13.28
N TYR A 197 1.48 3.16 -12.37
CA TYR A 197 1.19 3.41 -10.97
C TYR A 197 0.59 4.80 -10.77
N GLY A 198 -0.41 4.88 -9.91
CA GLY A 198 -0.96 6.13 -9.41
C GLY A 198 -1.41 5.96 -7.97
N ASP A 199 -0.79 6.72 -7.07
CA ASP A 199 -1.14 6.76 -5.65
C ASP A 199 -2.53 7.37 -5.42
N ASN A 200 -3.05 7.21 -4.20
CA ASN A 200 -4.39 7.67 -3.84
C ASN A 200 -4.64 9.16 -4.08
N GLU A 201 -3.67 10.03 -3.77
CA GLU A 201 -3.83 11.48 -3.93
C GLU A 201 -3.79 11.86 -5.41
N SER A 202 -2.81 11.35 -6.15
CA SER A 202 -2.68 11.60 -7.59
C SER A 202 -3.92 11.16 -8.36
N ILE A 203 -4.50 10.00 -8.04
CA ILE A 203 -5.72 9.50 -8.70
C ILE A 203 -6.95 10.32 -8.33
N CYS A 204 -7.09 10.70 -7.06
CA CYS A 204 -8.17 11.58 -6.63
C CYS A 204 -8.11 12.94 -7.34
N ALA A 205 -6.92 13.55 -7.35
CA ALA A 205 -6.68 14.84 -8.01
C ALA A 205 -6.94 14.76 -9.52
N TYR A 206 -6.51 13.68 -10.17
CA TYR A 206 -6.79 13.42 -11.58
C TYR A 206 -8.30 13.39 -11.86
N LEU A 207 -9.08 12.65 -11.07
CA LEU A 207 -10.52 12.56 -11.24
C LEU A 207 -11.23 13.91 -11.04
N LEU A 208 -10.76 14.71 -10.10
CA LEU A 208 -11.31 16.04 -9.79
C LEU A 208 -10.78 17.14 -10.72
N GLY A 209 -9.79 16.85 -11.56
CA GLY A 209 -9.19 17.82 -12.48
C GLY A 209 -8.39 18.91 -11.78
N CYS A 210 -7.74 18.57 -10.65
CA CYS A 210 -6.92 19.49 -9.86
C CYS A 210 -5.52 18.92 -9.62
N LYS A 211 -4.66 19.68 -8.94
CA LYS A 211 -3.37 19.17 -8.45
C LYS A 211 -3.51 18.49 -7.09
N PRO A 212 -2.61 17.55 -6.71
CA PRO A 212 -2.65 16.90 -5.39
C PRO A 212 -2.64 17.89 -4.23
N GLU A 213 -1.86 18.98 -4.32
CA GLU A 213 -1.74 19.97 -3.23
C GLU A 213 -3.03 20.78 -3.01
N GLU A 214 -3.99 20.72 -3.94
CA GLU A 214 -5.27 21.43 -3.85
C GLU A 214 -6.36 20.60 -3.16
N LEU A 215 -6.13 19.29 -2.93
CA LEU A 215 -7.14 18.35 -2.45
C LEU A 215 -7.69 18.71 -1.08
N ASP A 216 -6.87 19.22 -0.16
CA ASP A 216 -7.32 19.59 1.19
C ASP A 216 -8.33 20.74 1.13
N ARG A 217 -8.01 21.79 0.38
CA ARG A 217 -8.90 22.93 0.15
C ARG A 217 -10.20 22.50 -0.53
N ILE A 218 -10.11 21.62 -1.52
CA ILE A 218 -11.29 21.09 -2.23
C ILE A 218 -12.16 20.27 -1.27
N THR A 219 -11.54 19.44 -0.43
CA THR A 219 -12.25 18.61 0.56
C THR A 219 -12.96 19.48 1.60
N GLU A 220 -12.31 20.53 2.09
CA GLU A 220 -12.91 21.47 3.04
C GLU A 220 -14.08 22.24 2.42
N ASN A 221 -13.90 22.73 1.18
CA ASN A 221 -14.99 23.37 0.44
C ASN A 221 -16.16 22.42 0.26
N ALA A 222 -15.94 21.17 -0.13
CA ALA A 222 -17.02 20.20 -0.32
C ALA A 222 -17.78 19.85 0.97
N ARG A 223 -17.18 20.04 2.15
CA ARG A 223 -17.86 19.89 3.45
C ARG A 223 -18.74 21.09 3.81
N ASN A 224 -18.28 22.29 3.44
CA ASN A 224 -18.88 23.56 3.90
C ASN A 224 -19.70 24.28 2.82
N ALA A 225 -19.69 23.80 1.57
CA ALA A 225 -20.21 24.54 0.43
C ALA A 225 -21.73 24.66 0.43
N SER A 226 -22.20 25.90 0.23
CA SER A 226 -23.59 26.22 -0.15
C SER A 226 -23.85 26.08 -1.66
N SER A 227 -22.80 25.93 -2.47
CA SER A 227 -22.88 25.79 -3.93
C SER A 227 -23.04 24.32 -4.33
N PRO A 228 -23.89 23.98 -5.31
CA PRO A 228 -24.03 22.61 -5.79
C PRO A 228 -22.83 22.16 -6.66
N ASP A 229 -22.17 23.09 -7.34
CA ASP A 229 -21.14 22.78 -8.33
C ASP A 229 -19.76 22.57 -7.69
N GLY A 230 -19.10 21.49 -8.09
CA GLY A 230 -17.75 21.11 -7.71
C GLY A 230 -16.76 21.11 -8.89
N PRO A 231 -15.47 20.86 -8.62
CA PRO A 231 -14.44 20.81 -9.65
C PRO A 231 -14.65 19.65 -10.65
N GLY A 232 -14.07 19.75 -11.84
CA GLY A 232 -14.06 18.66 -12.82
C GLY A 232 -15.43 18.27 -13.39
N GLY A 233 -16.45 19.13 -13.23
CA GLY A 233 -17.83 18.86 -13.63
C GLY A 233 -18.56 17.88 -12.70
N TRP A 234 -18.07 17.70 -11.48
CA TRP A 234 -18.73 16.94 -10.41
C TRP A 234 -19.52 17.88 -9.50
N SER A 235 -20.58 17.38 -8.86
CA SER A 235 -21.23 18.10 -7.76
C SER A 235 -20.40 18.03 -6.48
N GLN A 236 -20.63 18.92 -5.52
CA GLN A 236 -19.93 18.87 -4.22
C GLN A 236 -20.18 17.55 -3.46
N ALA A 237 -21.37 16.97 -3.60
CA ALA A 237 -21.68 15.67 -3.01
C ALA A 237 -20.86 14.54 -3.65
N GLU A 238 -20.73 14.53 -4.98
CA GLU A 238 -19.87 13.58 -5.70
C GLU A 238 -18.40 13.76 -5.32
N VAL A 239 -17.93 15.00 -5.17
CA VAL A 239 -16.54 15.31 -4.77
C VAL A 239 -16.23 14.68 -3.42
N ARG A 240 -17.12 14.80 -2.42
CA ARG A 240 -16.93 14.15 -1.10
C ARG A 240 -16.77 12.63 -1.25
N VAL A 241 -17.64 12.00 -2.04
CA VAL A 241 -17.61 10.55 -2.26
C VAL A 241 -16.36 10.12 -3.03
N ILE A 242 -15.91 10.89 -4.03
CA ILE A 242 -14.67 10.65 -4.77
C ILE A 242 -13.47 10.71 -3.83
N VAL A 243 -13.39 11.71 -2.95
CA VAL A 243 -12.31 11.82 -1.95
C VAL A 243 -12.34 10.61 -1.02
N TRP A 244 -13.49 10.24 -0.47
CA TRP A 244 -13.62 9.05 0.38
C TRP A 244 -13.19 7.77 -0.31
N ARG A 245 -13.56 7.59 -1.58
CA ARG A 245 -13.24 6.39 -2.34
C ARG A 245 -11.77 6.33 -2.75
N TYR A 246 -11.27 7.36 -3.42
CA TYR A 246 -9.99 7.32 -4.14
C TYR A 246 -8.82 7.85 -3.34
N ARG A 247 -9.02 8.86 -2.48
CA ARG A 247 -7.99 9.35 -1.57
C ARG A 247 -7.87 8.47 -0.32
N ASN A 248 -9.01 8.10 0.28
CA ASN A 248 -9.03 7.40 1.56
C ASN A 248 -9.24 5.88 1.42
N GLY A 249 -9.43 5.35 0.21
CA GLY A 249 -9.56 3.92 -0.03
C GLY A 249 -10.84 3.28 0.54
N LEU A 250 -11.89 4.05 0.85
CA LEU A 250 -13.08 3.51 1.50
C LEU A 250 -13.94 2.62 0.58
N ALA A 251 -14.46 1.53 1.14
CA ALA A 251 -15.39 0.65 0.45
C ALA A 251 -16.80 1.26 0.39
N SER A 252 -17.60 0.84 -0.59
CA SER A 252 -18.95 1.36 -0.83
C SER A 252 -19.85 1.26 0.40
N ASP A 253 -19.79 0.13 1.11
CA ASP A 253 -20.58 -0.12 2.31
C ASP A 253 -20.16 0.76 3.49
N GLN A 254 -18.90 1.19 3.53
CA GLN A 254 -18.43 2.15 4.52
C GLN A 254 -18.89 3.56 4.18
N ILE A 255 -18.84 3.95 2.91
CA ILE A 255 -19.29 5.27 2.45
C ILE A 255 -20.78 5.47 2.75
N LEU A 256 -21.61 4.46 2.49
CA LEU A 256 -23.05 4.50 2.75
C LEU A 256 -23.41 4.65 4.24
N ARG A 257 -22.48 4.38 5.17
CA ARG A 257 -22.69 4.55 6.62
C ARG A 257 -22.44 5.98 7.10
N PHE A 258 -21.81 6.83 6.30
CA PHE A 258 -21.58 8.22 6.68
C PHE A 258 -22.90 9.00 6.66
N SER A 259 -23.19 9.71 7.75
CA SER A 259 -24.36 10.59 7.87
C SER A 259 -24.42 11.72 6.84
N GLY A 260 -23.29 12.04 6.21
CA GLY A 260 -23.19 13.04 5.12
C GLY A 260 -23.15 12.43 3.71
N CYS A 261 -23.48 11.15 3.54
CA CYS A 261 -23.62 10.52 2.24
C CYS A 261 -25.03 10.73 1.69
N ASP A 262 -25.15 11.56 0.65
CA ASP A 262 -26.43 11.87 -0.01
C ASP A 262 -26.82 10.83 -1.08
N PHE A 263 -26.03 9.76 -1.22
CA PHE A 263 -26.18 8.74 -2.26
C PHE A 263 -26.74 7.45 -1.67
N ASP A 264 -27.67 6.84 -2.38
CA ASP A 264 -28.01 5.44 -2.19
C ASP A 264 -27.00 4.50 -2.89
N LYS A 265 -27.22 3.19 -2.77
CA LYS A 265 -26.34 2.16 -3.33
C LYS A 265 -26.25 2.23 -4.87
N GLU A 266 -27.36 2.49 -5.56
CA GLU A 266 -27.41 2.51 -7.02
C GLU A 266 -26.73 3.77 -7.56
N GLN A 267 -27.00 4.91 -6.93
CA GLN A 267 -26.37 6.18 -7.28
C GLN A 267 -24.85 6.16 -7.04
N LEU A 268 -24.40 5.52 -5.96
CA LEU A 268 -22.98 5.36 -5.66
C LEU A 268 -22.27 4.42 -6.64
N GLU A 269 -22.90 3.32 -7.05
CA GLU A 269 -22.35 2.45 -8.10
C GLU A 269 -22.28 3.18 -9.46
N ALA A 270 -23.32 3.95 -9.81
CA ALA A 270 -23.33 4.76 -11.03
C ALA A 270 -22.23 5.84 -11.03
N LEU A 271 -21.98 6.49 -9.88
CA LEU A 271 -20.86 7.41 -9.70
C LEU A 271 -19.52 6.69 -9.92
N PHE A 272 -19.34 5.52 -9.32
CA PHE A 272 -18.10 4.76 -9.46
C PHE A 272 -17.86 4.24 -10.87
N GLU A 273 -18.90 3.87 -11.62
CA GLU A 273 -18.75 3.58 -13.06
C GLU A 273 -18.27 4.79 -13.85
N ARG A 274 -18.83 5.98 -13.58
CA ARG A 274 -18.37 7.23 -14.20
C ARG A 274 -16.92 7.56 -13.84
N CYS A 275 -16.51 7.31 -12.59
CA CYS A 275 -15.12 7.48 -12.18
C CYS A 275 -14.20 6.47 -12.88
N ARG A 276 -14.58 5.18 -12.92
CA ARG A 276 -13.82 4.12 -13.61
C ARG A 276 -13.55 4.45 -15.07
N ALA A 277 -14.55 4.95 -15.79
CA ALA A 277 -14.42 5.37 -17.18
C ALA A 277 -13.43 6.52 -17.40
N LYS A 278 -13.10 7.29 -16.35
CA LYS A 278 -12.15 8.41 -16.39
C LYS A 278 -10.79 8.06 -15.82
N LEU A 279 -10.55 6.86 -15.27
CA LEU A 279 -9.25 6.54 -14.66
C LEU A 279 -8.12 6.50 -15.72
N PRO A 280 -6.89 6.94 -15.37
CA PRO A 280 -5.82 7.11 -16.36
C PRO A 280 -5.12 5.80 -16.76
N PHE A 281 -5.38 4.69 -16.05
CA PHE A 281 -4.58 3.46 -16.14
C PHE A 281 -4.57 2.83 -17.54
N GLN A 282 -5.73 2.77 -18.20
CA GLN A 282 -5.80 2.22 -19.55
C GLN A 282 -5.06 3.11 -20.56
N ALA A 283 -5.24 4.42 -20.47
CA ALA A 283 -4.58 5.38 -21.36
C ALA A 283 -3.05 5.37 -21.17
N ALA A 284 -2.58 5.26 -19.92
CA ALA A 284 -1.17 5.11 -19.60
C ALA A 284 -0.58 3.82 -20.20
N ALA A 285 -1.28 2.70 -20.04
CA ALA A 285 -0.86 1.41 -20.59
C ALA A 285 -0.85 1.39 -22.13
N CYS A 286 -1.86 1.96 -22.79
CA CYS A 286 -1.85 2.12 -24.25
C CYS A 286 -0.67 2.98 -24.72
N ARG A 287 -0.40 4.09 -24.03
CA ARG A 287 0.77 4.93 -24.33
C ARG A 287 2.08 4.16 -24.16
N LEU A 288 2.23 3.36 -23.10
CA LEU A 288 3.40 2.50 -22.95
C LEU A 288 3.53 1.48 -24.07
N LEU A 289 2.44 0.82 -24.46
CA LEU A 289 2.43 -0.14 -25.57
C LEU A 289 2.96 0.49 -26.86
N ASP A 290 2.48 1.69 -27.19
CA ASP A 290 2.89 2.43 -28.38
C ASP A 290 4.37 2.85 -28.33
N ARG A 291 4.87 3.23 -27.15
CA ARG A 291 6.24 3.75 -26.99
C ARG A 291 7.31 2.66 -26.84
N LEU A 292 7.00 1.57 -26.17
CA LEU A 292 7.92 0.44 -25.96
C LEU A 292 7.95 -0.54 -27.13
N GLY A 293 6.89 -0.56 -27.95
CA GLY A 293 6.79 -1.46 -29.10
C GLY A 293 6.96 -2.93 -28.67
N PRO A 294 7.91 -3.69 -29.26
CA PRO A 294 8.11 -5.10 -28.90
C PRO A 294 8.41 -5.35 -27.42
N MET A 295 9.08 -4.41 -26.74
CA MET A 295 9.44 -4.55 -25.31
C MET A 295 8.21 -4.54 -24.40
N ALA A 296 7.07 -4.03 -24.87
CA ALA A 296 5.82 -4.04 -24.10
C ALA A 296 5.35 -5.46 -23.73
N GLN A 297 5.67 -6.46 -24.56
CA GLN A 297 5.33 -7.86 -24.26
C GLN A 297 6.14 -8.43 -23.08
N GLU A 298 7.39 -8.02 -22.96
CA GLU A 298 8.25 -8.42 -21.83
C GLU A 298 7.73 -7.77 -20.54
N VAL A 299 7.41 -6.48 -20.58
CA VAL A 299 6.77 -5.78 -19.46
C VAL A 299 5.45 -6.44 -19.07
N ALA A 300 4.61 -6.81 -20.04
CA ALA A 300 3.33 -7.46 -19.77
C ALA A 300 3.47 -8.80 -19.02
N ARG A 301 4.59 -9.49 -19.20
CA ARG A 301 4.91 -10.80 -18.58
C ARG A 301 5.76 -10.68 -17.31
N SER A 302 6.27 -9.49 -16.99
CA SER A 302 7.18 -9.27 -15.87
C SER A 302 6.46 -9.26 -14.52
N GLY A 303 7.22 -9.06 -13.44
CA GLY A 303 6.69 -8.96 -12.08
C GLY A 303 5.96 -7.65 -11.78
N ILE A 304 5.89 -6.69 -12.72
CA ILE A 304 5.27 -5.37 -12.55
C ILE A 304 3.88 -5.43 -11.90
N TRP A 305 3.06 -6.41 -12.27
CA TRP A 305 1.70 -6.56 -11.72
C TRP A 305 1.68 -6.99 -10.26
N ARG A 306 2.61 -7.85 -9.86
CA ARG A 306 2.79 -8.22 -8.45
C ARG A 306 3.30 -7.02 -7.66
N ARG A 307 4.22 -6.25 -8.24
CA ARG A 307 4.73 -5.02 -7.64
C ARG A 307 3.66 -3.95 -7.44
N LEU A 308 2.75 -3.77 -8.40
CA LEU A 308 1.58 -2.86 -8.29
C LEU A 308 0.60 -3.34 -7.24
N ALA A 309 0.22 -4.62 -7.27
CA ALA A 309 -0.68 -5.20 -6.27
C ALA A 309 -0.09 -5.07 -4.86
N PHE A 310 1.21 -5.29 -4.72
CA PHE A 310 1.95 -5.05 -3.50
C PHE A 310 1.88 -3.57 -3.09
N GLN A 311 2.26 -2.64 -3.97
CA GLN A 311 2.23 -1.20 -3.67
C GLN A 311 0.85 -0.77 -3.14
N TYR A 312 -0.21 -1.14 -3.86
CA TYR A 312 -1.57 -0.79 -3.50
C TYR A 312 -2.06 -1.43 -2.21
N ALA A 313 -1.67 -2.66 -1.91
CA ALA A 313 -2.08 -3.33 -0.68
C ALA A 313 -1.31 -2.82 0.56
N THR A 314 -0.05 -2.43 0.37
CA THR A 314 0.91 -2.21 1.47
C THR A 314 1.12 -0.75 1.83
N VAL A 315 1.11 0.13 0.83
CA VAL A 315 1.35 1.56 0.96
C VAL A 315 0.05 2.33 0.85
N ASP A 316 -0.77 2.02 -0.16
CA ASP A 316 -2.05 2.70 -0.37
C ASP A 316 -3.22 2.07 0.43
N GLU A 317 -2.98 0.93 1.08
CA GLU A 317 -3.92 0.16 1.91
C GLU A 317 -5.29 -0.11 1.27
N LEU A 318 -5.31 -0.38 -0.04
CA LEU A 318 -6.55 -0.51 -0.79
C LEU A 318 -7.21 -1.88 -0.61
N PRO A 319 -8.55 -1.95 -0.53
CA PRO A 319 -9.28 -3.20 -0.63
C PRO A 319 -9.09 -3.88 -1.99
N LEU A 320 -9.18 -5.21 -2.01
CA LEU A 320 -8.97 -6.04 -3.22
C LEU A 320 -9.75 -5.54 -4.45
N LYS A 321 -11.02 -5.16 -4.28
CA LYS A 321 -11.85 -4.63 -5.39
C LYS A 321 -11.25 -3.36 -6.00
N GLN A 322 -10.69 -2.47 -5.18
CA GLN A 322 -10.06 -1.24 -5.65
C GLN A 322 -8.70 -1.50 -6.30
N ILE A 323 -7.92 -2.45 -5.79
CA ILE A 323 -6.68 -2.89 -6.45
C ILE A 323 -7.00 -3.41 -7.85
N ALA A 324 -8.07 -4.21 -8.00
CA ALA A 324 -8.53 -4.69 -9.31
C ALA A 324 -8.96 -3.53 -10.22
N GLU A 325 -9.70 -2.53 -9.71
CA GLU A 325 -10.10 -1.33 -10.47
C GLU A 325 -8.91 -0.54 -11.04
N ARG A 326 -7.76 -0.54 -10.35
CA ARG A 326 -6.54 0.15 -10.81
C ARG A 326 -5.68 -0.69 -11.75
N THR A 327 -5.61 -2.00 -11.52
CA THR A 327 -4.71 -2.91 -12.25
C THR A 327 -5.35 -3.52 -13.50
N ASP A 328 -6.63 -3.85 -13.48
CA ASP A 328 -7.33 -4.53 -14.59
C ASP A 328 -7.28 -3.73 -15.92
N PRO A 329 -7.53 -2.40 -15.95
CA PRO A 329 -7.49 -1.66 -17.21
C PRO A 329 -6.10 -1.63 -17.85
N ALA A 330 -5.04 -1.46 -17.05
CA ALA A 330 -3.67 -1.43 -17.53
C ALA A 330 -3.19 -2.81 -18.01
N THR A 331 -3.51 -3.86 -17.26
CA THR A 331 -3.13 -5.25 -17.61
C THR A 331 -3.75 -5.68 -18.92
N LYS A 332 -5.05 -5.45 -19.11
CA LYS A 332 -5.76 -5.74 -20.36
C LYS A 332 -5.18 -4.99 -21.55
N ALA A 333 -4.86 -3.71 -21.38
CA ALA A 333 -4.29 -2.89 -22.45
C ALA A 333 -2.89 -3.38 -22.88
N LEU A 334 -2.05 -3.83 -21.94
CA LEU A 334 -0.73 -4.42 -22.26
C LEU A 334 -0.80 -5.90 -22.69
N GLY A 335 -2.00 -6.49 -22.78
CA GLY A 335 -2.17 -7.90 -23.17
C GLY A 335 -1.83 -8.92 -22.07
N ALA A 336 -1.78 -8.48 -20.82
CA ALA A 336 -1.68 -9.34 -19.65
C ALA A 336 -3.09 -9.68 -19.09
N SER A 337 -3.16 -10.67 -18.20
CA SER A 337 -4.41 -10.98 -17.48
C SER A 337 -4.12 -11.11 -15.99
N VAL A 338 -4.57 -10.12 -15.22
CA VAL A 338 -4.55 -10.16 -13.75
C VAL A 338 -5.97 -10.21 -13.26
N THR A 339 -6.44 -11.43 -12.98
CA THR A 339 -7.81 -11.63 -12.52
C THR A 339 -7.95 -11.30 -11.03
N PRO A 340 -9.16 -10.95 -10.54
CA PRO A 340 -9.41 -10.84 -9.10
C PRO A 340 -9.03 -12.10 -8.31
N GLY A 341 -9.17 -13.28 -8.92
CA GLY A 341 -8.71 -14.54 -8.33
C GLY A 341 -7.20 -14.59 -8.13
N MET A 342 -6.42 -14.11 -9.11
CA MET A 342 -4.96 -14.01 -8.98
C MET A 342 -4.56 -12.99 -7.91
N LEU A 343 -5.19 -11.81 -7.88
CA LEU A 343 -4.94 -10.82 -6.83
C LEU A 343 -5.25 -11.40 -5.44
N ASN A 344 -6.36 -12.12 -5.30
CA ASN A 344 -6.69 -12.80 -4.06
C ASN A 344 -5.62 -13.83 -3.69
N VAL A 345 -5.15 -14.65 -4.64
CA VAL A 345 -4.05 -15.60 -4.40
C VAL A 345 -2.77 -14.90 -3.96
N TRP A 346 -2.41 -13.77 -4.56
CA TRP A 346 -1.19 -13.02 -4.22
C TRP A 346 -1.28 -12.34 -2.86
N LEU A 347 -2.42 -11.74 -2.54
CA LEU A 347 -2.60 -10.92 -1.35
C LEU A 347 -3.11 -11.70 -0.13
N SER A 348 -3.84 -12.81 -0.34
CA SER A 348 -4.33 -13.66 0.75
C SER A 348 -3.18 -14.28 1.53
N GLY A 349 -3.33 -14.34 2.85
CA GLY A 349 -2.34 -14.91 3.75
C GLY A 349 -0.96 -14.24 3.66
N GLY A 350 -0.85 -13.06 3.05
CA GLY A 350 0.41 -12.34 2.92
C GLY A 350 1.44 -12.99 2.00
N ARG A 351 1.03 -13.74 0.97
CA ARG A 351 1.99 -14.47 0.11
C ARG A 351 3.03 -13.56 -0.56
N LEU A 352 2.64 -12.40 -1.10
CA LEU A 352 3.61 -11.44 -1.65
C LEU A 352 4.62 -10.97 -0.59
N TYR A 353 4.14 -10.74 0.63
CA TYR A 353 5.00 -10.39 1.76
C TYR A 353 5.95 -11.53 2.14
N SER A 354 5.46 -12.78 2.19
CA SER A 354 6.31 -13.94 2.47
C SER A 354 7.37 -14.16 1.38
N GLN A 355 7.04 -13.88 0.11
CA GLN A 355 8.01 -13.91 -0.98
C GLN A 355 9.12 -12.86 -0.76
N LEU A 356 8.75 -11.63 -0.41
CA LEU A 356 9.72 -10.57 -0.11
C LEU A 356 10.56 -10.86 1.14
N ALA A 357 9.96 -11.36 2.21
CA ALA A 357 10.73 -11.75 3.40
C ALA A 357 11.77 -12.80 3.05
N ARG A 358 11.38 -13.85 2.31
CA ARG A 358 12.33 -14.87 1.82
C ARG A 358 13.44 -14.27 0.99
N PHE A 359 13.11 -13.41 0.03
CA PHE A 359 14.10 -12.70 -0.79
C PHE A 359 15.10 -11.92 0.08
N ILE A 360 14.61 -11.15 1.05
CA ILE A 360 15.44 -10.34 1.96
C ILE A 360 16.31 -11.22 2.87
N THR A 361 15.80 -12.34 3.36
CA THR A 361 16.52 -13.21 4.32
C THR A 361 17.46 -14.20 3.65
N GLU A 362 17.10 -14.71 2.47
CA GLU A 362 17.82 -15.76 1.76
C GLU A 362 18.76 -15.19 0.68
N GLY A 363 18.65 -13.90 0.34
CA GLY A 363 19.53 -13.20 -0.60
C GLY A 363 19.41 -13.70 -2.04
N ARG A 364 18.21 -14.13 -2.45
CA ARG A 364 17.93 -14.64 -3.80
C ARG A 364 16.57 -14.21 -4.31
#